data_AF-A0A846M2X3-F1
#
_entry.id   AF-A0A846M2X3-F1
#
_cell.length_a   1.000
_cell.length_b   1.000
_cell.length_c   1.000
_cell.angle_alpha   90.00
_cell.angle_beta   90.00
_cell.angle_gamma   90.00
#
_symmetry.space_group_name_H-M   'P 1'
#
loop_
_entity.id
_entity.type
_entity.pdbx_description
1 polymer ?
#
loop_
_entity_poly.entity_id
_entity_poly.type
_entity_poly.pdbx_seq_one_letter_code
_entity_poly.pdbx_strand_id
1 'polypeptide(L)'
;MTGDSPAPGTVGTLRTALRLLRRHAPAAFLAAAAAAAVNAVPDVLRQVAVWDDPRLSAALVVDVLGFLTGLVAQLWVTGAVAGLLDGGRLSPSGALRRGSALAVRAVRRAPGTVLAGVVTGGAVSALLTIPASVAALGADRVLGPLDSPDVGAFAVATVSDFVASTATLPYLAFVVVLVATGWRAGQPGTSRS
;
A
#
# COMPACT_ATOMS: atom_id res chain seq x y z
N MET A 1 35.84 -14.75 16.45
CA MET A 1 34.42 -15.11 16.51
C MET A 1 33.60 -13.90 16.12
N THR A 2 33.28 -13.76 14.83
CA THR A 2 32.41 -12.69 14.32
C THR A 2 30.97 -13.11 14.59
N GLY A 3 30.33 -12.45 15.55
CA GLY A 3 28.92 -12.64 15.85
C GLY A 3 28.06 -12.18 14.68
N ASP A 4 27.70 -13.11 13.80
CA ASP A 4 26.60 -12.93 12.84
C ASP A 4 25.31 -12.87 13.65
N SER A 5 24.92 -11.66 14.05
CA SER A 5 23.54 -11.44 14.50
C SER A 5 22.62 -11.91 13.37
N PRO A 6 21.73 -12.89 13.62
CA PRO A 6 20.89 -13.44 12.57
C PRO A 6 20.12 -12.30 11.91
N ALA A 7 20.06 -12.33 10.56
CA ALA A 7 19.22 -11.40 9.82
C ALA A 7 17.83 -11.40 10.48
N PRO A 8 17.25 -10.21 10.76
CA PRO A 8 15.96 -10.15 11.45
C PRO A 8 14.97 -10.99 10.66
N GLY A 9 14.44 -12.04 11.29
CA GLY A 9 13.41 -12.87 10.68
C GLY A 9 12.18 -12.04 10.34
N THR A 10 11.30 -12.55 9.47
CA THR A 10 10.12 -11.85 8.93
C THR A 10 9.39 -11.01 9.99
N VAL A 11 9.08 -11.58 11.15
CA VAL A 11 8.41 -10.88 12.27
C VAL A 11 9.19 -9.66 12.77
N GLY A 12 10.52 -9.76 12.85
CA GLY A 12 11.40 -8.65 13.22
C GLY A 12 11.35 -7.51 12.22
N THR A 13 11.32 -7.82 10.93
CA THR A 13 11.15 -6.82 9.85
C THR A 13 9.80 -6.12 9.96
N LEU A 14 8.70 -6.87 10.10
CA LEU A 14 7.35 -6.29 10.20
C LEU A 14 7.21 -5.38 11.44
N ARG A 15 7.77 -5.80 12.59
CA ARG A 15 7.78 -4.97 13.81
C ARG A 15 8.61 -3.71 13.64
N THR A 16 9.74 -3.81 12.94
CA THR A 16 10.62 -2.65 12.67
C THR A 16 9.93 -1.67 11.72
N ALA A 17 9.24 -2.16 10.69
CA ALA A 17 8.43 -1.34 9.80
C ALA A 17 7.35 -0.55 10.56
N LEU A 18 6.64 -1.19 11.50
CA LEU A 18 5.65 -0.50 12.36
C LEU A 18 6.29 0.59 13.23
N ARG A 19 7.47 0.33 13.80
CA ARG A 19 8.18 1.33 14.61
C ARG A 19 8.60 2.54 13.76
N LEU A 20 9.11 2.31 12.56
CA LEU A 20 9.48 3.37 11.62
C LEU A 20 8.26 4.15 11.14
N LEU A 21 7.17 3.46 10.84
CA LEU A 21 5.90 4.10 10.50
C LEU A 21 5.43 5.01 11.63
N ARG A 22 5.45 4.56 12.88
CA ARG A 22 5.09 5.40 14.04
C ARG A 22 6.01 6.62 14.18
N ARG A 23 7.31 6.44 13.95
CA ARG A 23 8.30 7.53 14.03
C ARG A 23 8.10 8.59 12.94
N HIS A 24 7.72 8.17 11.74
CA HIS A 24 7.57 9.04 10.57
C HIS A 24 6.11 9.19 10.12
N ALA A 25 5.16 8.96 11.02
CA ALA A 25 3.73 8.86 10.70
C ALA A 25 3.23 10.06 9.90
N PRO A 26 3.49 11.33 10.27
CA PRO A 26 2.93 12.47 9.54
C PRO A 26 3.36 12.47 8.07
N ALA A 27 4.66 12.32 7.82
CA ALA A 27 5.21 12.34 6.47
C ALA A 27 4.76 11.12 5.65
N ALA A 28 4.76 9.94 6.25
CA ALA A 28 4.40 8.70 5.55
C ALA A 28 2.90 8.67 5.20
N PHE A 29 2.03 9.12 6.12
CA PHE A 29 0.59 9.24 5.86
C PHE A 29 0.27 10.35 4.86
N LEU A 30 0.98 11.48 4.88
CA LEU A 30 0.80 12.52 3.86
C LEU A 30 1.16 12.00 2.46
N ALA A 31 2.27 11.27 2.32
CA ALA A 31 2.66 10.67 1.06
C ALA A 31 1.63 9.65 0.56
N ALA A 32 1.11 8.80 1.46
CA ALA A 32 0.08 7.82 1.12
C ALA A 32 -1.27 8.46 0.81
N ALA A 33 -1.69 9.49 1.56
CA ALA A 33 -2.92 10.22 1.29
C ALA A 33 -2.87 10.94 -0.06
N ALA A 34 -1.72 11.56 -0.41
CA ALA A 34 -1.53 12.16 -1.73
C ALA A 34 -1.62 11.11 -2.85
N ALA A 35 -0.97 9.95 -2.67
CA ALA A 35 -1.03 8.87 -3.64
C ALA A 35 -2.44 8.27 -3.77
N ALA A 36 -3.14 8.07 -2.65
CA ALA A 36 -4.52 7.58 -2.62
C ALA A 36 -5.50 8.58 -3.26
N ALA A 37 -5.32 9.88 -3.03
CA ALA A 37 -6.16 10.92 -3.63
C ALA A 37 -6.01 10.97 -5.15
N VAL A 38 -4.77 10.85 -5.65
CA VAL A 38 -4.50 10.74 -7.09
C VAL A 38 -5.10 9.45 -7.66
N ASN A 39 -5.09 8.36 -6.89
CA ASN A 39 -5.66 7.07 -7.31
C ASN A 39 -7.19 7.03 -7.28
N ALA A 40 -7.84 7.87 -6.45
CA ALA A 40 -9.30 7.92 -6.33
C ALA A 40 -9.99 8.44 -7.60
N VAL A 41 -9.33 9.31 -8.37
CA VAL A 41 -9.91 9.88 -9.61
C VAL A 41 -10.11 8.81 -10.69
N PRO A 42 -9.09 8.00 -11.06
CA PRO A 42 -9.30 6.83 -11.90
C PRO A 42 -10.33 5.84 -11.35
N ASP A 43 -10.40 5.68 -10.03
CA ASP A 43 -11.29 4.71 -9.40
C ASP A 43 -12.77 5.08 -9.58
N VAL A 44 -13.10 6.35 -9.35
CA VAL A 44 -14.44 6.88 -9.61
C VAL A 44 -14.79 6.79 -11.10
N LEU A 45 -13.88 7.18 -12.00
CA LEU A 45 -14.11 7.12 -13.45
C LEU A 45 -14.32 5.67 -13.94
N ARG A 46 -13.59 4.71 -13.36
CA ARG A 46 -13.71 3.29 -13.70
C ARG A 46 -15.02 2.69 -13.20
N GLN A 47 -15.44 3.01 -11.99
CA GLN A 47 -16.71 2.54 -11.45
C GLN A 47 -17.90 3.11 -12.22
N VAL A 48 -17.82 4.37 -12.67
CA VAL A 48 -18.82 4.98 -13.58
C VAL A 48 -18.83 4.31 -14.96
N ALA A 49 -17.65 3.97 -15.52
CA ALA A 49 -17.59 3.31 -16.83
C ALA A 49 -18.20 1.89 -16.85
N VAL A 50 -18.19 1.16 -15.73
CA VAL A 50 -18.83 -0.17 -15.61
C VAL A 50 -20.33 -0.06 -15.36
N TRP A 51 -20.79 1.06 -14.81
CA TRP A 51 -22.21 1.32 -14.56
C TRP A 51 -23.03 1.33 -15.85
N ASP A 52 -22.47 1.86 -16.95
CA ASP A 52 -23.20 2.03 -18.21
C ASP A 52 -23.15 0.81 -19.16
N ASP A 53 -22.19 -0.10 -19.02
CA ASP A 53 -22.08 -1.31 -19.87
C ASP A 53 -21.52 -2.51 -19.05
N PRO A 54 -22.39 -3.36 -18.46
CA PRO A 54 -22.02 -4.38 -17.47
C PRO A 54 -21.38 -5.64 -18.10
N ARG A 55 -20.55 -5.47 -19.13
CA ARG A 55 -19.83 -6.58 -19.78
C ARG A 55 -18.68 -7.04 -18.88
N LEU A 56 -18.53 -8.36 -18.75
CA LEU A 56 -17.44 -8.98 -17.98
C LEU A 56 -16.04 -8.50 -18.43
N SER A 57 -15.86 -8.21 -19.72
CA SER A 57 -14.61 -7.65 -20.25
C SER A 57 -14.34 -6.22 -19.77
N ALA A 58 -15.38 -5.38 -19.63
CA ALA A 58 -15.24 -4.02 -19.12
C ALA A 58 -14.90 -4.04 -17.62
N ALA A 59 -15.55 -4.92 -16.85
CA ALA A 59 -15.23 -5.15 -15.44
C ALA A 59 -13.78 -5.62 -15.24
N LEU A 60 -13.30 -6.57 -16.04
CA LEU A 60 -11.91 -7.03 -16.00
C LEU A 60 -10.90 -5.93 -16.35
N VAL A 61 -11.18 -5.12 -17.37
CA VAL A 61 -10.30 -3.99 -17.74
C VAL A 61 -10.23 -2.97 -16.60
N VAL A 62 -11.37 -2.66 -15.98
CA VAL A 62 -11.43 -1.77 -14.82
C VAL A 62 -10.67 -2.32 -13.63
N ASP A 63 -10.77 -3.62 -13.35
CA ASP A 63 -10.04 -4.26 -12.27
C ASP A 63 -8.51 -4.23 -12.51
N VAL A 64 -8.08 -4.57 -13.73
CA VAL A 64 -6.66 -4.48 -14.12
C VAL A 64 -6.13 -3.06 -14.00
N LEU A 65 -6.88 -2.07 -14.48
CA LEU A 65 -6.49 -0.67 -14.36
C LEU A 65 -6.43 -0.22 -12.89
N GLY A 66 -7.36 -0.64 -12.05
CA GLY A 66 -7.34 -0.36 -10.61
C GLY A 66 -6.13 -0.96 -9.91
N PHE A 67 -5.83 -2.21 -10.23
CA PHE A 67 -4.61 -2.86 -9.77
C PHE A 67 -3.36 -2.11 -10.21
N LEU A 68 -3.27 -1.70 -11.48
CA LEU A 68 -2.11 -1.00 -12.01
C LEU A 68 -1.93 0.39 -11.38
N THR A 69 -3.00 1.16 -11.20
CA THR A 69 -2.90 2.49 -10.57
C THR A 69 -2.57 2.37 -9.08
N GLY A 70 -3.13 1.38 -8.38
CA GLY A 70 -2.76 1.04 -7.01
C GLY A 70 -1.31 0.60 -6.87
N LEU A 71 -0.80 -0.20 -7.82
CA LEU A 71 0.60 -0.61 -7.87
C LEU A 71 1.52 0.60 -8.06
N VAL A 72 1.20 1.49 -9.00
CA VAL A 72 1.96 2.74 -9.22
C VAL A 72 1.98 3.59 -7.95
N ALA A 73 0.85 3.75 -7.27
CA ALA A 73 0.77 4.46 -5.99
C ALA A 73 1.68 3.81 -4.92
N GLN A 74 1.60 2.48 -4.75
CA GLN A 74 2.46 1.75 -3.80
C GLN A 74 3.95 1.92 -4.12
N LEU A 75 4.34 1.84 -5.40
CA LEU A 75 5.73 2.02 -5.82
C LEU A 75 6.20 3.46 -5.58
N TRP A 76 5.36 4.46 -5.87
CA TRP A 76 5.69 5.85 -5.59
C TRP A 76 5.88 6.08 -4.08
N VAL A 77 4.94 5.65 -3.24
CA VAL A 77 5.04 5.79 -1.78
C VAL A 77 6.29 5.11 -1.24
N THR A 78 6.60 3.89 -1.73
CA THR A 78 7.82 3.16 -1.38
C THR A 78 9.08 3.98 -1.68
N GLY A 79 9.17 4.56 -2.88
CA GLY A 79 10.33 5.37 -3.26
C GLY A 79 10.40 6.75 -2.59
N ALA A 80 9.26 7.31 -2.18
CA ALA A 80 9.18 8.58 -1.45
C ALA A 80 9.60 8.42 0.02
N VAL A 81 9.11 7.36 0.66
CA VAL A 81 9.40 7.03 2.07
C VAL A 81 10.82 6.51 2.26
N ALA A 82 11.45 5.91 1.24
CA ALA A 82 12.86 5.52 1.31
C ALA A 82 13.78 6.68 1.75
N GLY A 83 13.49 7.91 1.31
CA GLY A 83 14.25 9.10 1.72
C GLY A 83 14.18 9.40 3.22
N LEU A 84 13.13 8.95 3.92
CA LEU A 84 13.01 9.12 5.37
C LEU A 84 14.04 8.28 6.13
N LEU A 85 14.45 7.13 5.58
CA LEU A 85 15.47 6.28 6.19
C LEU A 85 16.90 6.76 5.90
N ASP A 86 17.12 7.35 4.73
CA ASP A 86 18.45 7.81 4.31
C ASP A 86 18.79 9.21 4.82
N GLY A 87 17.83 10.14 4.78
CA GLY A 87 18.05 11.57 5.05
C GLY A 87 16.97 12.23 5.91
N GLY A 88 16.05 11.45 6.48
CA GLY A 88 15.00 11.96 7.37
C GLY A 88 13.90 12.78 6.70
N ARG A 89 13.88 12.85 5.35
CA ARG A 89 12.91 13.65 4.58
C ARG A 89 12.31 12.83 3.44
N LEU A 90 11.07 13.13 3.05
CA LEU A 90 10.47 12.54 1.85
C LEU A 90 11.27 12.95 0.61
N SER A 91 11.39 12.02 -0.33
CA SER A 91 11.97 12.30 -1.65
C SER A 91 10.96 11.98 -2.75
N PRO A 92 10.08 12.92 -3.14
CA PRO A 92 9.07 12.66 -4.16
C PRO A 92 9.67 12.54 -5.57
N SER A 93 10.71 13.31 -5.87
CA SER A 93 11.37 13.31 -7.18
C SER A 93 12.06 11.97 -7.43
N GLY A 94 11.72 11.32 -8.55
CA GLY A 94 12.26 10.01 -8.92
C GLY A 94 11.74 8.84 -8.07
N ALA A 95 10.68 9.05 -7.27
CA ALA A 95 10.14 8.05 -6.36
C ALA A 95 9.72 6.77 -7.07
N LEU A 96 9.01 6.83 -8.21
CA LEU A 96 8.60 5.63 -8.95
C LEU A 96 9.77 4.74 -9.35
N ARG A 97 10.84 5.33 -9.92
CA ARG A 97 12.03 4.60 -10.34
C ARG A 97 12.71 3.93 -9.13
N ARG A 98 12.88 4.66 -8.03
CA ARG A 98 13.47 4.12 -6.79
C ARG A 98 12.61 3.03 -6.18
N GLY A 99 11.31 3.27 -6.05
CA GLY A 99 10.34 2.32 -5.50
C GLY A 99 10.28 1.02 -6.30
N SER A 100 10.29 1.12 -7.63
CA SER A 100 10.35 -0.05 -8.52
C SER A 100 11.64 -0.86 -8.30
N ALA A 101 12.79 -0.20 -8.24
CA ALA A 101 14.06 -0.86 -7.97
C ALA A 101 14.09 -1.53 -6.58
N LEU A 102 13.53 -0.87 -5.57
CA LEU A 102 13.40 -1.41 -4.21
C LEU A 102 12.45 -2.60 -4.16
N ALA A 103 11.29 -2.53 -4.81
CA ALA A 103 10.32 -3.62 -4.88
C ALA A 103 10.92 -4.87 -5.53
N VAL A 104 11.56 -4.72 -6.69
CA VAL A 104 12.24 -5.83 -7.39
C VAL A 104 13.33 -6.43 -6.50
N ARG A 105 14.15 -5.59 -5.85
CA ARG A 105 15.19 -6.07 -4.94
C ARG A 105 14.61 -6.79 -3.72
N ALA A 106 13.52 -6.29 -3.15
CA ALA A 106 12.87 -6.89 -1.98
C ALA A 106 12.29 -8.27 -2.30
N VAL A 107 11.55 -8.38 -3.41
CA VAL A 107 10.95 -9.65 -3.86
C VAL A 107 12.04 -10.69 -4.16
N ARG A 108 13.14 -10.29 -4.79
CA ARG A 108 14.27 -11.20 -5.04
C ARG A 108 14.98 -11.64 -3.77
N ARG A 109 15.03 -10.79 -2.75
CA ARG A 109 15.82 -11.04 -1.53
C ARG A 109 15.06 -11.83 -0.47
N ALA A 110 13.79 -11.50 -0.25
CA ALA A 110 12.96 -12.19 0.74
C ALA A 110 11.47 -12.16 0.32
N PRO A 111 11.08 -12.96 -0.68
CA PRO A 111 9.71 -12.96 -1.19
C PRO A 111 8.68 -13.30 -0.11
N GLY A 112 9.02 -14.23 0.81
CA GLY A 112 8.15 -14.60 1.93
C GLY A 112 7.88 -13.45 2.90
N THR A 113 8.85 -12.57 3.16
CA THR A 113 8.66 -11.40 4.03
C THR A 113 7.82 -10.32 3.35
N VAL A 114 8.00 -10.13 2.04
CA VAL A 114 7.15 -9.22 1.26
C VAL A 114 5.70 -9.74 1.27
N LEU A 115 5.50 -11.04 1.00
CA LEU A 115 4.18 -11.67 1.04
C LEU A 115 3.53 -11.53 2.42
N ALA A 116 4.29 -11.77 3.50
CA ALA A 116 3.78 -11.59 4.86
C ALA A 116 3.35 -10.14 5.12
N GLY A 117 4.12 -9.15 4.65
CA GLY A 117 3.75 -7.73 4.73
C GLY A 117 2.50 -7.38 3.92
N VAL A 118 2.33 -7.98 2.74
CA VAL A 118 1.11 -7.83 1.93
C VAL A 118 -0.08 -8.43 2.65
N VAL A 119 0.05 -9.64 3.21
CA VAL A 119 -1.04 -10.31 3.94
C VAL A 119 -1.43 -9.55 5.20
N THR A 120 -0.46 -9.08 6.00
CA THR A 120 -0.77 -8.31 7.22
C THR A 120 -1.35 -6.94 6.89
N GLY A 121 -0.85 -6.25 5.87
CA GLY A 121 -1.45 -5.01 5.38
C GLY A 121 -2.86 -5.22 4.84
N GLY A 122 -3.07 -6.29 4.07
CA GLY A 122 -4.37 -6.68 3.53
C GLY A 122 -5.38 -7.04 4.63
N ALA A 123 -4.94 -7.71 5.70
CA ALA A 123 -5.80 -7.98 6.86
C ALA A 123 -6.27 -6.69 7.55
N VAL A 124 -5.37 -5.70 7.73
CA VAL A 124 -5.75 -4.38 8.27
C VAL A 124 -6.69 -3.65 7.32
N SER A 125 -6.43 -3.70 6.01
CA SER A 125 -7.33 -3.13 5.00
C SER A 125 -8.74 -3.73 5.12
N ALA A 126 -8.83 -5.06 5.15
CA ALA A 126 -10.10 -5.78 5.29
C ALA A 126 -10.85 -5.43 6.58
N LEU A 127 -10.14 -5.25 7.71
CA LEU A 127 -10.76 -4.81 8.96
C LEU A 127 -11.33 -3.38 8.89
N LEU A 128 -10.78 -2.52 8.03
CA LEU A 128 -11.27 -1.16 7.82
C LEU A 128 -12.43 -1.13 6.82
N THR A 129 -12.36 -1.96 5.77
CA THR A 129 -13.34 -1.92 4.66
C THR A 129 -14.55 -2.79 4.92
N ILE A 130 -14.42 -4.00 5.45
CA ILE A 130 -15.53 -4.94 5.65
C ILE A 130 -16.65 -4.35 6.52
N PRO A 131 -16.40 -3.76 7.70
CA PRO A 131 -17.47 -3.19 8.51
C PRO A 131 -18.20 -2.05 7.80
N ALA A 132 -17.48 -1.23 7.04
CA ALA A 132 -18.06 -0.15 6.27
C ALA A 132 -18.91 -0.68 5.11
N SER A 133 -18.45 -1.73 4.41
CA SER A 133 -19.22 -2.41 3.38
C SER A 133 -20.48 -3.07 3.94
N VAL A 134 -20.41 -3.71 5.11
CA VAL A 134 -21.58 -4.30 5.79
C VAL A 134 -22.57 -3.21 6.22
N ALA A 135 -22.09 -2.09 6.74
CA ALA A 135 -22.95 -0.97 7.13
C ALA A 135 -23.62 -0.30 5.93
N ALA A 136 -22.94 -0.23 4.78
CA ALA A 136 -23.43 0.40 3.57
C ALA A 136 -24.39 -0.48 2.75
N LEU A 137 -24.15 -1.79 2.69
CA LEU A 137 -24.88 -2.71 1.81
C LEU A 137 -25.85 -3.64 2.57
N GLY A 138 -25.67 -3.80 3.88
CA GLY A 138 -26.35 -4.83 4.68
C GLY A 138 -25.70 -6.21 4.52
N ALA A 139 -25.68 -7.02 5.58
CA ALA A 139 -24.95 -8.29 5.62
C ALA A 139 -25.39 -9.28 4.50
N ASP A 140 -26.66 -9.27 4.14
CA ASP A 140 -27.24 -10.18 3.13
C ASP A 140 -26.86 -9.80 1.68
N ARG A 141 -26.50 -8.54 1.41
CA ARG A 141 -26.08 -8.08 0.07
C ARG A 141 -24.57 -8.05 -0.13
N VAL A 142 -23.78 -8.24 0.93
CA VAL A 142 -22.31 -8.39 0.82
C VAL A 142 -21.93 -9.70 0.11
N LEU A 143 -22.84 -10.69 0.05
CA LEU A 143 -22.65 -11.99 -0.59
C LEU A 143 -23.68 -12.31 -1.71
N GLY A 144 -24.64 -11.40 -1.97
CA GLY A 144 -25.74 -11.60 -2.93
C GLY A 144 -25.59 -10.77 -4.22
N PRO A 145 -26.45 -10.98 -5.24
CA PRO A 145 -26.40 -10.21 -6.48
C PRO A 145 -26.62 -8.72 -6.18
N LEU A 146 -25.65 -7.89 -6.54
CA LEU A 146 -25.73 -6.45 -6.37
C LEU A 146 -26.62 -5.88 -7.48
N ASP A 147 -27.92 -5.74 -7.21
CA ASP A 147 -28.71 -4.73 -7.93
C ASP A 147 -28.01 -3.36 -7.76
N SER A 148 -28.12 -2.50 -8.78
CA SER A 148 -27.40 -1.23 -8.93
C SER A 148 -27.17 -0.50 -7.58
N PRO A 149 -25.91 -0.39 -7.10
CA PRO A 149 -25.64 0.12 -5.75
C PRO A 149 -26.06 1.59 -5.61
N ASP A 150 -26.70 1.91 -4.49
CA ASP A 150 -27.13 3.27 -4.17
C ASP A 150 -25.93 4.22 -4.00
N VAL A 151 -26.11 5.51 -4.29
CA VAL A 151 -25.03 6.53 -4.28
C VAL A 151 -24.33 6.61 -2.91
N GLY A 152 -25.08 6.37 -1.83
CA GLY A 152 -24.53 6.30 -0.48
C GLY A 152 -23.56 5.14 -0.27
N ALA A 153 -23.86 3.95 -0.81
CA ALA A 153 -23.00 2.79 -0.72
C ALA A 153 -21.70 2.97 -1.52
N PHE A 154 -21.80 3.62 -2.68
CA PHE A 154 -20.65 4.02 -3.49
C PHE A 154 -19.71 4.99 -2.75
N ALA A 155 -20.27 6.02 -2.12
CA ALA A 155 -19.49 6.98 -1.35
C ALA A 155 -18.76 6.32 -0.18
N VAL A 156 -19.44 5.43 0.56
CA VAL A 156 -18.83 4.68 1.66
C VAL A 156 -17.72 3.76 1.16
N ALA A 157 -17.91 3.05 0.04
CA ALA A 157 -16.87 2.20 -0.54
C ALA A 157 -15.63 3.01 -0.93
N THR A 158 -15.82 4.14 -1.62
CA THR A 158 -14.72 5.02 -2.05
C THR A 158 -13.94 5.59 -0.86
N VAL A 159 -14.65 6.08 0.16
CA VAL A 159 -14.02 6.62 1.38
C VAL A 159 -13.29 5.52 2.15
N SER A 160 -13.89 4.33 2.24
CA SER A 160 -13.29 3.19 2.95
C SER A 160 -12.01 2.72 2.26
N ASP A 161 -12.01 2.65 0.92
CA ASP A 161 -10.82 2.31 0.15
C ASP A 161 -9.72 3.37 0.29
N PHE A 162 -10.09 4.65 0.24
CA PHE A 162 -9.15 5.73 0.49
C PHE A 162 -8.51 5.65 1.88
N VAL A 163 -9.32 5.42 2.92
CA VAL A 163 -8.85 5.26 4.31
C VAL A 163 -7.95 4.03 4.44
N ALA A 164 -8.37 2.90 3.87
CA ALA A 164 -7.62 1.65 3.93
C ALA A 164 -6.28 1.76 3.19
N SER A 165 -6.28 2.34 1.99
CA SER A 165 -5.06 2.62 1.23
C SER A 165 -4.13 3.56 2.00
N THR A 166 -4.65 4.67 2.52
CA THR A 166 -3.85 5.62 3.32
C THR A 166 -3.25 4.95 4.57
N ALA A 167 -4.00 4.05 5.22
CA ALA A 167 -3.55 3.33 6.40
C ALA A 167 -2.47 2.28 6.11
N THR A 168 -2.53 1.61 4.95
CA THR A 168 -1.75 0.39 4.68
C THR A 168 -0.55 0.60 3.76
N LEU A 169 -0.63 1.52 2.78
CA LEU A 169 0.46 1.83 1.86
C LEU A 169 1.79 2.19 2.58
N PRO A 170 1.79 3.04 3.63
CA PRO A 170 3.01 3.39 4.35
C PRO A 170 3.70 2.17 4.99
N TYR A 171 2.90 1.28 5.58
CA TYR A 171 3.42 0.10 6.26
C TYR A 171 4.13 -0.83 5.27
N LEU A 172 3.47 -1.17 4.16
CA LEU A 172 4.05 -2.03 3.14
C LEU A 172 5.29 -1.39 2.51
N ALA A 173 5.26 -0.06 2.30
CA ALA A 173 6.43 0.69 1.82
C ALA A 173 7.64 0.50 2.74
N PHE A 174 7.49 0.66 4.07
CA PHE A 174 8.58 0.42 5.01
C PHE A 174 9.07 -1.03 5.00
N VAL A 175 8.17 -2.02 4.91
CA VAL A 175 8.56 -3.44 4.78
C VAL A 175 9.44 -3.64 3.54
N VAL A 176 9.01 -3.16 2.39
CA VAL A 176 9.75 -3.28 1.13
C VAL A 176 11.11 -2.60 1.22
N VAL A 177 11.18 -1.38 1.75
CA VAL A 177 12.45 -0.65 1.90
C VAL A 177 13.41 -1.40 2.84
N LEU A 178 12.93 -1.90 3.98
CA LEU A 178 13.75 -2.65 4.94
C LEU A 178 14.31 -3.93 4.32
N VAL A 179 13.47 -4.69 3.62
CA VAL A 179 13.90 -5.94 2.96
C VAL A 179 14.92 -5.62 1.86
N ALA A 180 14.64 -4.63 1.01
CA ALA A 180 15.51 -4.30 -0.12
C ALA A 180 16.90 -3.83 0.34
N THR A 181 16.95 -2.97 1.35
CA THR A 181 18.20 -2.34 1.81
C THR A 181 18.94 -3.20 2.84
N GLY A 182 18.24 -4.10 3.55
CA GLY A 182 18.80 -4.80 4.71
C GLY A 182 19.08 -3.86 5.88
N TRP A 183 18.37 -2.73 5.96
CA TRP A 183 18.60 -1.66 6.92
C TRP A 183 18.67 -2.18 8.36
N ARG A 184 19.72 -1.76 9.07
CA ARG A 184 19.91 -1.99 10.51
C ARG A 184 19.82 -0.66 11.21
N ALA A 185 19.02 -0.60 12.28
CA ALA A 185 18.84 0.62 13.05
C ALA A 185 20.19 1.11 13.62
N GLY A 186 20.62 2.31 13.24
CA GLY A 186 21.80 2.96 13.82
C GLY A 186 23.07 3.03 12.95
N GLN A 187 23.00 2.78 11.64
CA GLN A 187 24.10 3.15 10.72
C GLN A 187 23.80 4.49 10.04
N PRO A 188 24.47 5.60 10.42
CA PRO A 188 24.54 6.78 9.59
C PRO A 188 25.38 6.49 8.34
N GLY A 189 24.93 6.95 7.17
CA GLY A 189 25.79 7.06 5.99
C GLY A 189 26.04 5.76 5.23
N THR A 190 25.08 5.36 4.40
CA THR A 190 25.41 4.71 3.12
C THR A 190 25.26 5.72 1.98
N SER A 191 25.71 6.95 2.20
CA SER A 191 26.11 7.84 1.13
C SER A 191 27.42 7.27 0.57
N ARG A 192 27.31 6.69 -0.63
CA ARG A 192 28.43 6.25 -1.46
C ARG A 192 29.53 7.32 -1.47
N SER A 193 30.75 6.93 -1.09
CA SER A 193 31.99 7.51 -1.60
C SER A 193 32.08 7.32 -3.11
#